data_AF-A0A2C1KI90-F1
#
_entry.id   AF-A0A2C1KI90-F1
#
_cell.length_a   1.000
_cell.length_b   1.000
_cell.length_c   1.000
_cell.angle_alpha   90.00
_cell.angle_beta   90.00
_cell.angle_gamma   90.00
#
_symmetry.space_group_name_H-M   'P 1'
#
loop_
_entity.id
_entity.type
_entity.pdbx_description
1 polymer ?
#
loop_
_entity_poly.entity_id
_entity_poly.type
_entity_poly.pdbx_seq_one_letter_code
_entity_poly.pdbx_strand_id
1 'polypeptide(L)'
;SFDNTLINIEGMVSYDFIFAKAKLSQSMKGNEVQIKQYEGFQIFNARHPLLGLNAVPLTLSLGQEYMALVITGPNTGGKTVTIKMVGLLSMMVQSGLHVPADSFSTFSIVKNIFVDIGDHQSIEHSLSTFSSHIRNVIDILRQSREDTLVILDEIGSGTDPREGMGLAISILEEIYNSGAMLIATTHYSEIKDYAEKAEGFQNGSMDFDIYTLQPLYKLIVGKGGESQAFSIAQKLGMPANIINRAKEISNSRSTEEVAIVPKTKNRKKSERKIEKVRSEKHTKNYQIGDAVWIPHLHTKGIVEMTANAVGEMKLIVKGERMTLNHKRVKPFIQAEELYPDEYDMDQVFDAKDVRKKKKLMDRKFVEGLTIDSDQE
;
A
#
# COMPACT_ATOMS: atom_id res chain seq x y z
N SER A 1 -38.38 -46.30 9.44
CA SER A 1 -39.05 -45.47 8.40
C SER A 1 -38.46 -44.06 8.37
N PHE A 2 -38.41 -43.37 9.51
CA PHE A 2 -37.77 -42.05 9.64
C PHE A 2 -36.27 -42.09 9.32
N ASP A 3 -35.52 -43.06 9.86
CA ASP A 3 -34.07 -43.20 9.61
C ASP A 3 -33.73 -43.42 8.12
N ASN A 4 -34.53 -44.22 7.40
CA ASN A 4 -34.35 -44.40 5.95
C ASN A 4 -34.64 -43.11 5.17
N THR A 5 -35.53 -42.26 5.65
CA THR A 5 -35.82 -40.96 5.02
C THR A 5 -34.65 -40.01 5.22
N LEU A 6 -34.04 -40.01 6.42
CA LEU A 6 -32.86 -39.20 6.71
C LEU A 6 -31.67 -39.59 5.82
N ILE A 7 -31.40 -40.89 5.70
CA ILE A 7 -30.34 -41.44 4.82
C ILE A 7 -30.57 -41.03 3.36
N ASN A 8 -31.81 -41.07 2.88
CA ASN A 8 -32.14 -40.63 1.52
C ASN A 8 -31.88 -39.14 1.32
N ILE A 9 -32.23 -38.30 2.30
CA ILE A 9 -31.96 -36.85 2.24
C ILE A 9 -30.45 -36.58 2.22
N GLU A 10 -29.67 -37.23 3.09
CA GLU A 10 -28.21 -37.09 3.11
C GLU A 10 -27.57 -37.52 1.78
N GLY A 11 -28.08 -38.60 1.18
CA GLY A 11 -27.69 -39.05 -0.15
C GLY A 11 -28.00 -38.01 -1.23
N MET A 12 -29.22 -37.47 -1.25
CA MET A 12 -29.62 -36.44 -2.20
C MET A 12 -28.77 -35.17 -2.08
N VAL A 13 -28.50 -34.70 -0.85
CA VAL A 13 -27.64 -33.54 -0.60
C VAL A 13 -26.20 -33.80 -1.09
N SER A 14 -25.68 -35.00 -0.86
CA SER A 14 -24.34 -35.38 -1.32
C SER A 14 -24.25 -35.38 -2.84
N TYR A 15 -25.25 -35.95 -3.53
CA TYR A 15 -25.31 -35.92 -5.00
C TYR A 15 -25.44 -34.50 -5.55
N ASP A 16 -26.32 -33.67 -4.99
CA ASP A 16 -26.48 -32.28 -5.42
C ASP A 16 -25.17 -31.50 -5.29
N PHE A 17 -24.47 -31.66 -4.16
CA PHE A 17 -23.16 -31.04 -3.96
C PHE A 17 -22.12 -31.52 -4.98
N ILE A 18 -22.04 -32.83 -5.25
CA ILE A 18 -21.12 -33.39 -6.26
C ILE A 18 -21.44 -32.84 -7.66
N PHE A 19 -22.72 -32.79 -8.05
CA PHE A 19 -23.13 -32.23 -9.34
C PHE A 19 -22.85 -30.73 -9.44
N ALA A 20 -23.01 -29.97 -8.34
CA ALA A 20 -22.64 -28.57 -8.30
C ALA A 20 -21.14 -28.38 -8.53
N LYS A 21 -20.28 -29.18 -7.88
CA LYS A 21 -18.82 -29.17 -8.12
C LYS A 21 -18.47 -29.52 -9.56
N ALA A 22 -19.13 -30.51 -10.14
CA ALA A 22 -18.92 -30.91 -11.53
C ALA A 22 -19.32 -29.80 -12.53
N LYS A 23 -20.46 -29.14 -12.32
CA LYS A 23 -20.90 -27.99 -13.12
C LYS A 23 -19.93 -26.81 -13.00
N LEU A 24 -19.47 -26.50 -11.79
CA LEU A 24 -18.46 -25.48 -11.56
C LEU A 24 -17.17 -25.81 -12.32
N SER A 25 -16.67 -27.05 -12.20
CA SER A 25 -15.51 -27.56 -12.96
C SER A 25 -15.67 -27.34 -14.45
N GLN A 26 -16.79 -27.74 -15.05
CA GLN A 26 -17.02 -27.54 -16.48
C GLN A 26 -17.04 -26.05 -16.87
N SER A 27 -17.69 -25.21 -16.07
CA SER A 27 -17.83 -23.77 -16.36
C SER A 27 -16.48 -23.05 -16.44
N MET A 28 -15.51 -23.48 -15.63
CA MET A 28 -14.16 -22.88 -15.58
C MET A 28 -13.11 -23.66 -16.38
N LYS A 29 -13.49 -24.76 -17.04
CA LYS A 29 -12.54 -25.75 -17.61
C LYS A 29 -11.52 -26.23 -16.56
N GLY A 30 -12.02 -26.51 -15.35
CA GLY A 30 -11.23 -26.99 -14.24
C GLY A 30 -10.85 -28.46 -14.40
N ASN A 31 -9.65 -28.80 -13.92
CA ASN A 31 -9.11 -30.15 -13.89
C ASN A 31 -8.90 -30.61 -12.44
N GLU A 32 -8.92 -31.93 -12.25
CA GLU A 32 -8.30 -32.56 -11.08
C GLU A 32 -6.79 -32.35 -11.16
N VAL A 33 -6.19 -31.94 -10.04
CA VAL A 33 -4.75 -31.69 -9.92
C VAL A 33 -4.14 -32.65 -8.91
N GLN A 34 -2.82 -32.77 -8.95
CA GLN A 34 -2.11 -33.66 -8.02
C GLN A 34 -1.94 -33.00 -6.66
N ILE A 35 -2.24 -33.74 -5.60
CA ILE A 35 -1.93 -33.33 -4.24
C ILE A 35 -0.62 -34.02 -3.85
N LYS A 36 0.40 -33.22 -3.56
CA LYS A 36 1.71 -33.73 -3.13
C LYS A 36 2.12 -33.03 -1.85
N GLN A 37 2.10 -33.76 -0.74
CA GLN A 37 2.48 -33.17 0.54
C GLN A 37 3.98 -32.87 0.58
N TYR A 38 4.34 -31.73 1.19
CA TYR A 38 5.72 -31.29 1.40
C TYR A 38 6.53 -31.02 0.11
N GLU A 39 5.88 -30.97 -1.06
CA GLU A 39 6.52 -30.66 -2.35
C GLU A 39 6.19 -29.24 -2.84
N GLY A 40 5.67 -28.37 -1.98
CA GLY A 40 5.25 -27.03 -2.37
C GLY A 40 4.17 -27.03 -3.46
N PHE A 41 4.18 -26.00 -4.30
CA PHE A 41 3.28 -25.79 -5.43
C PHE A 41 4.06 -25.83 -6.74
N GLN A 42 3.50 -26.51 -7.74
CA GLN A 42 3.88 -26.35 -9.15
C GLN A 42 2.59 -26.15 -9.95
N ILE A 43 2.28 -24.91 -10.28
CA ILE A 43 1.02 -24.52 -10.89
C ILE A 43 1.30 -24.19 -12.35
N PHE A 44 0.65 -24.88 -13.28
CA PHE A 44 0.87 -24.70 -14.72
C PHE A 44 -0.40 -24.20 -15.43
N ASN A 45 -0.22 -23.18 -16.28
CA ASN A 45 -1.27 -22.56 -17.10
C ASN A 45 -2.56 -22.22 -16.35
N ALA A 46 -2.42 -21.87 -15.07
CA ALA A 46 -3.55 -21.57 -14.21
C ALA A 46 -4.19 -20.23 -14.54
N ARG A 47 -5.50 -20.15 -14.39
CA ARG A 47 -6.29 -18.94 -14.62
C ARG A 47 -7.01 -18.55 -13.34
N HIS A 48 -7.21 -17.25 -13.15
CA HIS A 48 -8.04 -16.77 -12.05
C HIS A 48 -9.50 -17.17 -12.30
N PRO A 49 -10.15 -18.00 -11.46
CA PRO A 49 -11.49 -18.54 -11.71
C PRO A 49 -12.55 -17.47 -12.03
N LEU A 50 -12.52 -16.34 -11.31
CA LEU A 50 -13.48 -15.25 -11.50
C LEU A 50 -13.25 -14.39 -12.76
N LEU A 51 -12.06 -14.43 -13.36
CA LEU A 51 -11.78 -13.76 -14.63
C LEU A 51 -12.11 -14.66 -15.83
N GLY A 52 -12.39 -15.94 -15.58
CA GLY A 52 -12.82 -16.90 -16.58
C GLY A 52 -11.77 -17.18 -17.66
N LEU A 53 -12.24 -17.59 -18.83
CA LEU A 53 -11.40 -18.04 -19.94
C LEU A 53 -10.57 -16.93 -20.60
N ASN A 54 -10.91 -15.67 -20.37
CA ASN A 54 -10.19 -14.52 -20.91
C ASN A 54 -8.93 -14.18 -20.08
N ALA A 55 -8.82 -14.72 -18.86
CA ALA A 55 -7.65 -14.51 -18.02
C ALA A 55 -6.41 -15.11 -18.68
N VAL A 56 -5.30 -14.38 -18.75
CA VAL A 56 -4.03 -14.93 -19.25
C VAL A 56 -3.57 -16.06 -18.32
N PRO A 57 -3.22 -17.25 -18.85
CA PRO A 57 -2.75 -18.35 -18.04
C PRO A 57 -1.36 -18.05 -17.45
N LEU A 58 -1.14 -18.48 -16.22
CA LEU A 58 0.07 -18.24 -15.45
C LEU A 58 0.68 -19.55 -14.95
N THR A 59 2.00 -19.60 -14.94
CA THR A 59 2.78 -20.73 -14.41
C THR A 59 3.71 -20.22 -13.32
N LEU A 60 3.75 -20.91 -12.18
CA LEU A 60 4.65 -20.59 -11.06
C LEU A 60 4.94 -21.82 -10.21
N SER A 61 6.06 -21.76 -9.50
CA SER A 61 6.43 -22.71 -8.45
C SER A 61 6.58 -21.98 -7.11
N LEU A 62 6.49 -22.72 -6.00
CA LEU A 62 6.77 -22.21 -4.66
C LEU A 62 7.01 -23.38 -3.72
N GLY A 63 7.87 -23.27 -2.72
CA GLY A 63 8.02 -24.30 -1.67
C GLY A 63 8.95 -25.46 -2.03
N GLN A 64 9.79 -25.30 -3.06
CA GLN A 64 10.84 -26.27 -3.43
C GLN A 64 12.19 -25.57 -3.56
N GLU A 65 12.51 -25.06 -4.76
CA GLU A 65 13.79 -24.35 -5.03
C GLU A 65 13.91 -23.05 -4.22
N TYR A 66 12.78 -22.44 -3.91
CA TYR A 66 12.65 -21.25 -3.08
C TYR A 66 11.34 -21.33 -2.29
N MET A 67 11.35 -20.76 -1.09
CA MET A 67 10.17 -20.67 -0.22
C MET A 67 9.47 -19.33 -0.35
N ALA A 68 10.17 -18.29 -0.82
CA ALA A 68 9.65 -16.94 -0.94
C ALA A 68 9.71 -16.43 -2.38
N LEU A 69 8.57 -16.00 -2.93
CA LEU A 69 8.46 -15.37 -4.25
C LEU A 69 8.09 -13.89 -4.09
N VAL A 70 8.97 -12.99 -4.54
CA VAL A 70 8.73 -11.54 -4.54
C VAL A 70 8.40 -11.08 -5.95
N ILE A 71 7.15 -10.65 -6.17
CA ILE A 71 6.64 -10.20 -7.47
C ILE A 71 6.73 -8.68 -7.58
N THR A 72 7.38 -8.22 -8.64
CA THR A 72 7.65 -6.81 -8.92
C THR A 72 7.01 -6.37 -10.24
N GLY A 73 6.88 -5.05 -10.43
CA GLY A 73 6.33 -4.47 -11.65
C GLY A 73 5.25 -3.42 -11.37
N PRO A 74 4.70 -2.76 -12.41
CA PRO A 74 3.67 -1.75 -12.24
C PRO A 74 2.37 -2.34 -11.65
N ASN A 75 1.58 -1.54 -10.95
CA ASN A 75 0.33 -2.00 -10.31
C ASN A 75 -0.70 -2.52 -11.32
N THR A 76 -0.67 -2.00 -12.54
CA THR A 76 -1.49 -2.48 -13.67
C THR A 76 -1.04 -3.81 -14.26
N GLY A 77 0.09 -4.37 -13.81
CA GLY A 77 0.70 -5.61 -14.34
C GLY A 77 0.02 -6.91 -13.90
N GLY A 78 -0.93 -6.87 -12.97
CA GLY A 78 -1.66 -8.06 -12.50
C GLY A 78 -1.05 -8.77 -11.27
N LYS A 79 -0.11 -8.13 -10.55
CA LYS A 79 0.52 -8.70 -9.33
C LYS A 79 -0.51 -9.22 -8.32
N THR A 80 -1.44 -8.36 -7.92
CA THR A 80 -2.53 -8.68 -6.98
C THR A 80 -3.43 -9.80 -7.50
N VAL A 81 -3.69 -9.85 -8.81
CA VAL A 81 -4.51 -10.92 -9.42
C VAL A 81 -3.79 -12.26 -9.32
N THR A 82 -2.47 -12.28 -9.56
CA THR A 82 -1.66 -13.50 -9.47
C THR A 82 -1.61 -14.05 -8.05
N ILE A 83 -1.36 -13.22 -7.04
CA ILE A 83 -1.31 -13.70 -5.65
C ILE A 83 -2.69 -14.18 -5.18
N LYS A 84 -3.78 -13.49 -5.58
CA LYS A 84 -5.16 -13.92 -5.29
C LYS A 84 -5.48 -15.25 -5.95
N MET A 85 -5.03 -15.46 -7.19
CA MET A 85 -5.18 -16.72 -7.88
C MET A 85 -4.52 -17.86 -7.08
N VAL A 86 -3.27 -17.71 -6.64
CA VAL A 86 -2.59 -18.77 -5.89
C VAL A 86 -3.36 -19.14 -4.61
N GLY A 87 -3.71 -18.13 -3.79
CA GLY A 87 -4.46 -18.37 -2.56
C GLY A 87 -5.82 -19.02 -2.81
N LEU A 88 -6.57 -18.52 -3.80
CA LEU A 88 -7.88 -19.07 -4.15
C LEU A 88 -7.79 -20.50 -4.67
N LEU A 89 -6.85 -20.80 -5.58
CA LEU A 89 -6.68 -22.15 -6.10
C LEU A 89 -6.24 -23.13 -5.02
N SER A 90 -5.35 -22.74 -4.10
CA SER A 90 -4.96 -23.55 -2.95
C SER A 90 -6.18 -23.92 -2.08
N MET A 91 -7.04 -22.94 -1.75
CA MET A 91 -8.28 -23.19 -1.01
C MET A 91 -9.25 -24.10 -1.78
N MET A 92 -9.40 -23.90 -3.08
CA MET A 92 -10.28 -24.71 -3.93
C MET A 92 -9.84 -26.18 -3.94
N VAL A 93 -8.54 -26.44 -4.15
CA VAL A 93 -7.97 -27.79 -4.12
C VAL A 93 -8.19 -28.45 -2.76
N GLN A 94 -7.91 -27.74 -1.66
CA GLN A 94 -8.15 -28.23 -0.29
C GLN A 94 -9.63 -28.47 0.03
N SER A 95 -10.53 -27.85 -0.72
CA SER A 95 -11.99 -28.06 -0.62
C SER A 95 -12.50 -29.19 -1.53
N GLY A 96 -11.61 -29.90 -2.22
CA GLY A 96 -11.97 -30.98 -3.16
C GLY A 96 -12.70 -30.47 -4.41
N LEU A 97 -12.35 -29.26 -4.87
CA LEU A 97 -12.79 -28.68 -6.13
C LEU A 97 -11.69 -28.87 -7.19
N HIS A 98 -12.11 -29.11 -8.43
CA HIS A 98 -11.21 -28.95 -9.58
C HIS A 98 -10.83 -27.47 -9.74
N VAL A 99 -9.70 -27.21 -10.41
CA VAL A 99 -9.18 -25.86 -10.61
C VAL A 99 -8.81 -25.61 -12.07
N PRO A 100 -8.95 -24.37 -12.60
CA PRO A 100 -8.60 -24.02 -13.97
C PRO A 100 -7.08 -23.92 -14.17
N ALA A 101 -6.38 -25.04 -14.00
CA ALA A 101 -4.96 -25.23 -14.20
C ALA A 101 -4.73 -26.57 -14.92
N ASP A 102 -3.53 -26.82 -15.43
CA ASP A 102 -3.22 -28.12 -16.06
C ASP A 102 -3.28 -29.24 -15.02
N SER A 103 -3.74 -30.43 -15.43
CA SER A 103 -3.99 -31.57 -14.53
C SER A 103 -2.73 -32.14 -13.85
N PHE A 104 -1.54 -31.88 -14.40
CA PHE A 104 -0.27 -32.24 -13.80
C PHE A 104 0.27 -31.20 -12.81
N SER A 105 -0.47 -30.10 -12.60
CA SER A 105 -0.16 -29.15 -11.53
C SER A 105 -0.19 -29.86 -10.17
N THR A 106 0.71 -29.46 -9.27
CA THR A 106 0.82 -30.01 -7.92
C THR A 106 0.52 -28.93 -6.89
N PHE A 107 -0.23 -29.31 -5.86
CA PHE A 107 -0.47 -28.48 -4.68
C PHE A 107 -0.12 -29.26 -3.41
N SER A 108 0.59 -28.60 -2.50
CA SER A 108 0.73 -29.03 -1.12
C SER A 108 -0.49 -28.63 -0.30
N ILE A 109 -0.80 -29.43 0.72
CA ILE A 109 -1.80 -29.07 1.72
C ILE A 109 -1.14 -28.22 2.79
N VAL A 110 -1.63 -27.01 2.97
CA VAL A 110 -1.25 -26.08 4.05
C VAL A 110 -2.36 -26.03 5.09
N LYS A 111 -1.99 -25.91 6.37
CA LYS A 111 -2.95 -25.77 7.47
C LYS A 111 -3.53 -24.37 7.54
N ASN A 112 -2.69 -23.36 7.25
CA ASN A 112 -3.08 -21.96 7.32
C ASN A 112 -2.74 -21.23 6.01
N ILE A 113 -3.67 -20.39 5.56
CA ILE A 113 -3.45 -19.44 4.47
C ILE A 113 -3.68 -18.05 5.05
N PHE A 114 -2.60 -17.29 5.22
CA PHE A 114 -2.65 -15.93 5.72
C PHE A 114 -2.51 -14.93 4.57
N VAL A 115 -3.31 -13.88 4.62
CA VAL A 115 -3.42 -12.91 3.54
C VAL A 115 -3.45 -11.51 4.12
N ASP A 116 -2.57 -10.64 3.63
CA ASP A 116 -2.65 -9.19 3.79
C ASP A 116 -2.73 -8.55 2.40
N ILE A 117 -3.97 -8.28 1.96
CA ILE A 117 -4.27 -7.64 0.68
C ILE A 117 -5.31 -6.54 0.97
N GLY A 118 -5.00 -5.28 0.67
CA GLY A 118 -5.91 -4.16 0.93
C GLY A 118 -5.71 -3.00 -0.05
N ASP A 119 -6.68 -2.10 -0.06
CA ASP A 119 -6.71 -0.95 -0.96
C ASP A 119 -6.13 0.28 -0.25
N HIS A 120 -4.86 0.59 -0.53
CA HIS A 120 -4.16 1.73 0.06
C HIS A 120 -4.66 3.10 -0.47
N GLN A 121 -5.70 3.15 -1.32
CA GLN A 121 -6.12 4.36 -2.05
C GLN A 121 -7.29 5.14 -1.43
N SER A 122 -7.89 4.69 -0.33
CA SER A 122 -8.96 5.46 0.34
C SER A 122 -8.38 6.55 1.26
N ILE A 123 -8.48 7.81 0.82
CA ILE A 123 -8.00 9.02 1.54
C ILE A 123 -8.66 9.18 2.92
N GLU A 124 -9.89 8.67 3.11
CA GLU A 124 -10.70 8.84 4.33
C GLU A 124 -10.23 8.00 5.55
N HIS A 125 -9.29 7.04 5.37
CA HIS A 125 -8.92 6.04 6.39
C HIS A 125 -7.41 5.89 6.68
N SER A 126 -6.60 6.91 6.42
CA SER A 126 -5.13 6.76 6.26
C SER A 126 -4.36 6.24 7.50
N LEU A 127 -4.81 6.53 8.73
CA LEU A 127 -4.18 5.98 9.96
C LEU A 127 -4.77 4.61 10.38
N SER A 128 -6.07 4.41 10.14
CA SER A 128 -6.76 3.16 10.48
C SER A 128 -6.34 2.01 9.58
N THR A 129 -6.09 2.28 8.30
CA THR A 129 -5.69 1.26 7.31
C THR A 129 -4.27 0.77 7.58
N PHE A 130 -3.29 1.67 7.72
CA PHE A 130 -1.90 1.27 8.05
C PHE A 130 -1.80 0.50 9.37
N SER A 131 -2.45 0.99 10.43
CA SER A 131 -2.46 0.29 11.72
C SER A 131 -3.14 -1.08 11.64
N SER A 132 -4.16 -1.24 10.78
CA SER A 132 -4.83 -2.51 10.55
C SER A 132 -3.91 -3.50 9.82
N HIS A 133 -3.20 -3.06 8.79
CA HIS A 133 -2.20 -3.86 8.08
C HIS A 133 -1.12 -4.35 9.03
N ILE A 134 -0.55 -3.45 9.84
CA ILE A 134 0.49 -3.83 10.80
C ILE A 134 -0.03 -4.83 11.84
N ARG A 135 -1.26 -4.66 12.35
CA ARG A 135 -1.85 -5.66 13.26
C ARG A 135 -2.03 -7.01 12.59
N ASN A 136 -2.54 -7.02 11.35
CA ASN A 136 -2.69 -8.25 10.58
C ASN A 136 -1.33 -8.94 10.40
N VAL A 137 -0.31 -8.22 9.94
CA VAL A 137 1.06 -8.75 9.78
C VAL A 137 1.63 -9.28 11.09
N ILE A 138 1.41 -8.61 12.23
CA ILE A 138 1.82 -9.11 13.55
C ILE A 138 1.15 -10.46 13.86
N ASP A 139 -0.13 -10.60 13.56
CA ASP A 139 -0.88 -11.85 13.79
C ASP A 139 -0.44 -12.96 12.83
N ILE A 140 -0.08 -12.62 11.59
CA ILE A 140 0.52 -13.54 10.62
C ILE A 140 1.86 -14.06 11.16
N LEU A 141 2.79 -13.16 11.52
CA LEU A 141 4.12 -13.51 12.03
C LEU A 141 4.06 -14.46 13.22
N ARG A 142 3.13 -14.24 14.15
CA ARG A 142 2.96 -15.10 15.34
C ARG A 142 2.56 -16.53 14.98
N GLN A 143 1.84 -16.72 13.89
CA GLN A 143 1.20 -17.98 13.50
C GLN A 143 1.89 -18.68 12.33
N SER A 144 2.77 -18.00 11.59
CA SER A 144 3.52 -18.58 10.48
C SER A 144 4.41 -19.73 10.94
N ARG A 145 4.28 -20.88 10.26
CA ARG A 145 5.04 -22.13 10.47
C ARG A 145 5.26 -22.81 9.11
N GLU A 146 5.99 -23.92 9.09
CA GLU A 146 6.29 -24.72 7.88
C GLU A 146 5.06 -25.18 7.06
N ASP A 147 3.88 -25.29 7.68
CA ASP A 147 2.63 -25.71 7.05
C ASP A 147 1.73 -24.54 6.64
N THR A 148 2.31 -23.35 6.47
CA THR A 148 1.59 -22.10 6.22
C THR A 148 1.93 -21.52 4.84
N LEU A 149 0.91 -21.00 4.15
CA LEU A 149 1.06 -20.11 3.00
C LEU A 149 0.77 -18.67 3.44
N VAL A 150 1.70 -17.75 3.20
CA VAL A 150 1.54 -16.32 3.47
C VAL A 150 1.52 -15.56 2.15
N ILE A 151 0.54 -14.67 1.99
CA ILE A 151 0.36 -13.82 0.82
C ILE A 151 0.30 -12.36 1.27
N LEU A 152 1.26 -11.55 0.82
CA LEU A 152 1.35 -10.12 1.13
C LEU A 152 1.28 -9.28 -0.14
N ASP A 153 0.45 -8.25 -0.17
CA ASP A 153 0.38 -7.28 -1.29
C ASP A 153 1.02 -5.95 -0.89
N GLU A 154 1.76 -5.35 -1.81
CA GLU A 154 2.39 -4.03 -1.68
C GLU A 154 3.16 -3.81 -0.36
N ILE A 155 3.97 -4.80 0.04
CA ILE A 155 4.73 -4.74 1.29
C ILE A 155 5.71 -3.55 1.31
N GLY A 156 5.71 -2.83 2.44
CA GLY A 156 6.49 -1.60 2.65
C GLY A 156 5.81 -0.31 2.18
N SER A 157 4.59 -0.39 1.62
CA SER A 157 3.82 0.79 1.20
C SER A 157 3.25 1.55 2.43
N GLY A 158 2.95 2.84 2.27
CA GLY A 158 2.22 3.62 3.28
C GLY A 158 3.05 4.28 4.40
N THR A 159 4.38 4.24 4.35
CA THR A 159 5.28 4.92 5.31
C THR A 159 6.48 5.59 4.60
N ASP A 160 7.41 6.18 5.37
CA ASP A 160 8.68 6.67 4.82
C ASP A 160 9.41 5.53 4.08
N PRO A 161 9.85 5.74 2.82
CA PRO A 161 10.44 4.67 2.02
C PRO A 161 11.62 3.94 2.68
N ARG A 162 12.44 4.61 3.49
CA ARG A 162 13.60 3.95 4.14
C ARG A 162 13.16 3.08 5.31
N GLU A 163 12.29 3.61 6.17
CA GLU A 163 11.77 2.87 7.32
C GLU A 163 10.89 1.70 6.86
N GLY A 164 10.04 1.94 5.85
CA GLY A 164 9.16 0.92 5.26
C GLY A 164 9.91 -0.23 4.60
N MET A 165 11.04 0.07 3.95
CA MET A 165 11.89 -0.96 3.34
C MET A 165 12.56 -1.85 4.39
N GLY A 166 13.17 -1.27 5.42
CA GLY A 166 13.80 -2.04 6.49
C GLY A 166 12.79 -2.95 7.20
N LEU A 167 11.62 -2.39 7.54
CA LEU A 167 10.54 -3.15 8.14
C LEU A 167 10.02 -4.27 7.23
N ALA A 168 9.81 -3.98 5.94
CA ALA A 168 9.35 -4.97 4.98
C ALA A 168 10.33 -6.14 4.85
N ILE A 169 11.63 -5.87 4.70
CA ILE A 169 12.65 -6.92 4.61
C ILE A 169 12.65 -7.78 5.88
N SER A 170 12.65 -7.17 7.07
CA SER A 170 12.60 -7.92 8.33
C SER A 170 11.34 -8.77 8.49
N ILE A 171 10.19 -8.30 7.99
CA ILE A 171 8.95 -9.11 7.98
C ILE A 171 9.09 -10.31 7.05
N LEU A 172 9.61 -10.10 5.83
CA LEU A 172 9.82 -11.17 4.85
C LEU A 172 10.79 -12.23 5.39
N GLU A 173 11.88 -11.79 6.04
CA GLU A 173 12.86 -12.66 6.70
C GLU A 173 12.23 -13.51 7.81
N GLU A 174 11.47 -12.88 8.70
CA GLU A 174 10.86 -13.59 9.83
C GLU A 174 9.84 -14.64 9.36
N ILE A 175 9.04 -14.31 8.33
CA ILE A 175 8.12 -15.29 7.72
C ILE A 175 8.89 -16.42 7.06
N TYR A 176 9.94 -16.11 6.30
CA TYR A 176 10.78 -17.13 5.66
C TYR A 176 11.44 -18.05 6.70
N ASN A 177 12.00 -17.49 7.77
CA ASN A 177 12.65 -18.23 8.86
C ASN A 177 11.68 -19.14 9.62
N SER A 178 10.38 -18.86 9.59
CA SER A 178 9.35 -19.75 10.15
C SER A 178 9.13 -21.03 9.33
N GLY A 179 9.72 -21.12 8.13
CA GLY A 179 9.55 -22.22 7.18
C GLY A 179 8.31 -22.08 6.28
N ALA A 180 7.54 -20.99 6.41
CA ALA A 180 6.33 -20.78 5.63
C ALA A 180 6.63 -20.52 4.15
N MET A 181 5.73 -20.97 3.27
CA MET A 181 5.71 -20.51 1.88
C MET A 181 5.21 -19.07 1.84
N LEU A 182 5.90 -18.20 1.09
CA LEU A 182 5.63 -16.77 1.05
C LEU A 182 5.51 -16.28 -0.39
N ILE A 183 4.45 -15.55 -0.70
CA ILE A 183 4.35 -14.74 -1.91
C ILE A 183 4.11 -13.30 -1.50
N ALA A 184 4.98 -12.40 -1.93
CA ALA A 184 4.84 -10.97 -1.67
C ALA A 184 4.83 -10.17 -2.97
N THR A 185 4.15 -9.05 -3.01
CA THR A 185 4.30 -8.05 -4.08
C THR A 185 4.88 -6.75 -3.54
N THR A 186 5.63 -6.05 -4.38
CA THR A 186 6.18 -4.75 -4.02
C THR A 186 6.44 -3.88 -5.25
N HIS A 187 6.49 -2.56 -5.03
CA HIS A 187 6.96 -1.56 -5.98
C HIS A 187 8.35 -1.01 -5.64
N TYR A 188 8.96 -1.43 -4.53
CA TYR A 188 10.29 -0.99 -4.12
C TYR A 188 11.39 -1.84 -4.77
N SER A 189 12.33 -1.16 -5.44
CA SER A 189 13.46 -1.79 -6.11
C SER A 189 14.43 -2.43 -5.11
N GLU A 190 14.51 -1.90 -3.90
CA GLU A 190 15.44 -2.38 -2.88
C GLU A 190 15.01 -3.74 -2.31
N ILE A 191 13.70 -4.00 -2.22
CA ILE A 191 13.17 -5.31 -1.84
C ILE A 191 13.41 -6.34 -2.95
N LYS A 192 13.34 -5.90 -4.22
CA LYS A 192 13.78 -6.73 -5.37
C LYS A 192 15.26 -7.09 -5.25
N ASP A 193 16.11 -6.11 -5.01
CA ASP A 193 17.57 -6.33 -4.91
C ASP A 193 17.94 -7.24 -3.74
N TYR A 194 17.16 -7.17 -2.64
CA TYR A 194 17.25 -8.10 -1.52
C TYR A 194 16.89 -9.53 -1.94
N ALA A 195 15.71 -9.72 -2.54
CA ALA A 195 15.20 -11.03 -2.95
C ALA A 195 16.05 -11.72 -4.04
N GLU A 196 16.89 -10.98 -4.76
CA GLU A 196 17.87 -11.55 -5.71
C GLU A 196 19.08 -12.18 -5.01
N LYS A 197 19.41 -11.71 -3.80
CA LYS A 197 20.62 -12.11 -3.06
C LYS A 197 20.33 -13.02 -1.88
N ALA A 198 19.13 -12.93 -1.32
CA ALA A 198 18.73 -13.70 -0.14
C ALA A 198 18.49 -15.17 -0.50
N GLU A 199 19.02 -16.08 0.32
CA GLU A 199 18.84 -17.51 0.15
C GLU A 199 17.36 -17.90 0.35
N GLY A 200 16.84 -18.76 -0.51
CA GLY A 200 15.45 -19.22 -0.46
C GLY A 200 14.41 -18.20 -0.96
N PHE A 201 14.86 -17.04 -1.43
CA PHE A 201 14.04 -16.05 -2.12
C PHE A 201 14.21 -16.13 -3.64
N GLN A 202 13.14 -15.80 -4.34
CA GLN A 202 13.12 -15.72 -5.80
C GLN A 202 12.38 -14.47 -6.24
N ASN A 203 12.97 -13.74 -7.18
CA ASN A 203 12.30 -12.65 -7.86
C ASN A 203 11.37 -13.15 -8.95
N GLY A 204 10.22 -12.49 -9.08
CA GLY A 204 9.31 -12.57 -10.21
C GLY A 204 8.93 -11.18 -10.72
N SER A 205 8.56 -11.08 -11.98
CA SER A 205 8.04 -9.84 -12.56
C SER A 205 6.90 -10.06 -13.53
N MET A 206 6.00 -9.09 -13.59
CA MET A 206 4.94 -9.08 -14.61
C MET A 206 5.47 -8.51 -15.92
N ASP A 207 5.28 -9.26 -16.99
CA ASP A 207 5.67 -8.87 -18.33
C ASP A 207 4.76 -7.75 -18.86
N PHE A 208 5.36 -6.84 -19.63
CA PHE A 208 4.72 -5.63 -20.10
C PHE A 208 5.19 -5.31 -21.51
N ASP A 209 4.24 -5.13 -22.41
CA ASP A 209 4.56 -4.75 -23.78
C ASP A 209 4.80 -3.24 -23.84
N ILE A 210 6.08 -2.88 -23.95
CA ILE A 210 6.50 -1.49 -24.11
C ILE A 210 5.89 -0.84 -25.35
N TYR A 211 5.57 -1.58 -26.42
CA TYR A 211 5.03 -1.04 -27.69
C TYR A 211 3.57 -0.66 -27.59
N THR A 212 2.75 -1.55 -27.06
CA THR A 212 1.31 -1.30 -26.89
C THR A 212 0.99 -0.58 -25.58
N LEU A 213 1.94 -0.50 -24.64
CA LEU A 213 1.76 -0.04 -23.26
C LEU A 213 0.74 -0.89 -22.48
N GLN A 214 0.57 -2.15 -22.87
CA GLN A 214 -0.38 -3.07 -22.24
C GLN A 214 0.34 -4.10 -21.37
N PRO A 215 -0.20 -4.43 -20.19
CA PRO A 215 0.26 -5.57 -19.42
C PRO A 215 0.02 -6.86 -20.20
N LEU A 216 1.03 -7.72 -20.26
CA LEU A 216 0.89 -9.05 -20.88
C LEU A 216 0.34 -10.08 -19.89
N TYR A 217 0.25 -9.72 -18.60
CA TYR A 217 -0.21 -10.58 -17.51
C TYR A 217 0.52 -11.93 -17.47
N LYS A 218 1.80 -11.94 -17.84
CA LYS A 218 2.68 -13.11 -17.76
C LYS A 218 3.66 -12.90 -16.62
N LEU A 219 3.75 -13.87 -15.73
CA LEU A 219 4.77 -13.88 -14.68
C LEU A 219 6.07 -14.46 -15.25
N ILE A 220 7.15 -13.70 -15.13
CA ILE A 220 8.51 -14.14 -15.43
C ILE A 220 9.21 -14.37 -14.08
N VAL A 221 9.35 -15.63 -13.69
CA VAL A 221 10.14 -16.05 -12.52
C VAL A 221 11.63 -16.02 -12.88
N GLY A 222 12.50 -15.71 -11.93
CA GLY A 222 13.94 -15.60 -12.17
C GLY A 222 14.43 -14.18 -12.40
N LYS A 223 13.53 -13.26 -12.76
CA LYS A 223 13.89 -11.90 -13.18
C LYS A 223 13.03 -10.88 -12.46
N GLY A 224 13.66 -9.98 -11.71
CA GLY A 224 12.97 -8.81 -11.19
C GLY A 224 12.76 -7.76 -12.29
N GLY A 225 11.60 -7.10 -12.28
CA GLY A 225 11.20 -6.18 -13.34
C GLY A 225 12.10 -4.94 -13.38
N GLU A 226 12.30 -4.36 -14.56
CA GLU A 226 12.91 -3.03 -14.68
C GLU A 226 11.85 -1.94 -14.56
N SER A 227 12.22 -0.80 -13.98
CA SER A 227 11.34 0.37 -13.95
C SER A 227 11.15 0.96 -15.35
N GLN A 228 9.99 0.73 -15.95
CA GLN A 228 9.69 1.17 -17.32
C GLN A 228 9.10 2.60 -17.40
N ALA A 229 9.03 3.31 -16.27
CA ALA A 229 8.35 4.61 -16.15
C ALA A 229 8.82 5.63 -17.20
N PHE A 230 10.12 5.72 -17.47
CA PHE A 230 10.66 6.64 -18.47
C PHE A 230 10.27 6.27 -19.91
N SER A 231 10.30 4.97 -20.25
CA SER A 231 9.92 4.48 -21.57
C SER A 231 8.43 4.71 -21.83
N ILE A 232 7.59 4.50 -20.80
CA ILE A 232 6.15 4.77 -20.85
C ILE A 232 5.90 6.27 -21.03
N ALA A 233 6.53 7.12 -20.20
CA ALA A 233 6.38 8.57 -20.29
C ALA A 233 6.78 9.11 -21.66
N GLN A 234 7.87 8.58 -22.26
CA GLN A 234 8.30 8.95 -23.60
C GLN A 234 7.23 8.64 -24.65
N LYS A 235 6.62 7.46 -24.58
CA LYS A 235 5.56 7.05 -25.53
C LYS A 235 4.27 7.85 -25.36
N LEU A 236 3.96 8.26 -24.14
CA LEU A 236 2.84 9.17 -23.86
C LEU A 236 3.12 10.63 -24.30
N GLY A 237 4.29 10.90 -24.90
CA GLY A 237 4.63 12.21 -25.45
C GLY A 237 5.35 13.13 -24.47
N MET A 238 5.87 12.62 -23.35
CA MET A 238 6.66 13.43 -22.42
C MET A 238 7.93 13.97 -23.11
N PRO A 239 8.19 15.28 -23.07
CA PRO A 239 9.37 15.87 -23.68
C PRO A 239 10.68 15.24 -23.22
N ALA A 240 11.58 14.94 -24.16
CA ALA A 240 12.84 14.24 -23.89
C ALA A 240 13.73 14.97 -22.87
N ASN A 241 13.69 16.31 -22.83
CA ASN A 241 14.43 17.10 -21.84
C ASN A 241 13.94 16.86 -20.41
N ILE A 242 12.64 16.60 -20.20
CA ILE A 242 12.08 16.26 -18.88
C ILE A 242 12.51 14.86 -18.49
N ILE A 243 12.42 13.89 -19.41
CA ILE A 243 12.84 12.50 -19.17
C ILE A 243 14.33 12.44 -18.83
N ASN A 244 15.17 13.12 -19.61
CA ASN A 244 16.61 13.16 -19.37
C ASN A 244 16.92 13.78 -18.01
N ARG A 245 16.25 14.88 -17.66
CA ARG A 245 16.41 15.49 -16.34
C ARG A 245 15.96 14.56 -15.21
N ALA A 246 14.86 13.84 -15.38
CA ALA A 246 14.36 12.89 -14.40
C ALA A 246 15.31 11.68 -14.23
N LYS A 247 15.90 11.18 -15.32
CA LYS A 247 16.95 10.15 -15.29
C LYS A 247 18.19 10.61 -14.52
N GLU A 248 18.66 11.83 -14.75
CA GLU A 248 19.77 12.42 -13.99
C GLU A 248 19.47 12.44 -12.48
N ILE A 249 18.26 12.90 -12.10
CA ILE A 249 17.83 12.96 -10.69
C ILE A 249 17.73 11.56 -10.07
N SER A 250 17.20 10.58 -10.82
CA SER A 250 17.06 9.21 -10.35
C SER A 250 18.42 8.54 -10.12
N ASN A 251 19.37 8.74 -11.03
CA ASN A 251 20.70 8.15 -10.94
C ASN A 251 21.61 8.85 -9.92
N SER A 252 21.33 10.09 -9.56
CA SER A 252 22.11 10.81 -8.55
C SER A 252 21.64 10.49 -7.12
N ARG A 253 20.45 9.90 -6.92
CA ARG A 253 19.98 9.44 -5.60
C ARG A 253 20.68 8.18 -5.07
N SER A 254 21.40 7.43 -5.90
CA SER A 254 22.23 6.29 -5.45
C SER A 254 23.58 6.72 -4.85
N THR A 255 23.95 8.00 -4.96
CA THR A 255 25.20 8.57 -4.39
C THR A 255 24.92 10.00 -3.91
N GLU A 256 24.55 10.14 -2.64
CA GLU A 256 24.51 11.40 -1.88
C GLU A 256 23.53 12.51 -2.32
N GLU A 257 23.18 13.35 -1.35
CA GLU A 257 22.16 14.39 -1.37
C GLU A 257 22.24 15.34 -2.57
N VAL A 258 21.26 15.26 -3.48
CA VAL A 258 21.10 16.28 -4.53
C VAL A 258 20.49 17.54 -3.90
N ALA A 259 21.35 18.49 -3.55
CA ALA A 259 20.96 19.86 -3.27
C ALA A 259 20.15 20.43 -4.45
N ILE A 260 18.86 20.66 -4.24
CA ILE A 260 17.98 21.32 -5.20
C ILE A 260 18.34 22.81 -5.21
N VAL A 261 19.35 23.17 -6.02
CA VAL A 261 19.61 24.57 -6.36
C VAL A 261 18.79 24.91 -7.60
N PRO A 262 17.77 25.79 -7.52
CA PRO A 262 17.08 26.25 -8.72
C PRO A 262 18.07 27.09 -9.53
N LYS A 263 18.52 26.58 -10.69
CA LYS A 263 19.25 27.38 -11.68
C LYS A 263 18.29 28.40 -12.30
N THR A 264 18.15 29.56 -11.67
CA THR A 264 17.60 30.75 -12.32
C THR A 264 18.57 31.18 -13.41
N LYS A 265 18.14 31.07 -14.68
CA LYS A 265 18.88 31.58 -15.84
C LYS A 265 19.14 33.07 -15.65
N ASN A 266 20.42 33.44 -15.65
CA ASN A 266 20.94 34.79 -15.78
C ASN A 266 20.21 35.59 -16.87
N ARG A 267 19.42 36.59 -16.48
CA ARG A 267 19.07 37.72 -17.34
C ARG A 267 19.87 38.94 -16.86
N LYS A 268 20.75 39.39 -17.75
CA LYS A 268 21.74 40.46 -17.58
C LYS A 268 21.12 41.71 -16.95
N LYS A 269 21.78 42.23 -15.91
CA LYS A 269 21.63 43.59 -15.40
C LYS A 269 21.84 44.59 -16.55
N SER A 270 20.82 45.38 -16.85
CA SER A 270 21.00 46.70 -17.45
C SER A 270 20.35 47.69 -16.49
N GLU A 271 21.17 48.63 -16.05
CA GLU A 271 20.85 49.69 -15.10
C GLU A 271 19.78 50.62 -15.69
N ARG A 272 18.64 50.77 -15.02
CA ARG A 272 17.77 51.94 -15.20
C ARG A 272 17.06 52.27 -13.88
N LYS A 273 17.49 53.41 -13.34
CA LYS A 273 16.81 54.41 -12.50
C LYS A 273 15.73 53.92 -11.51
N ILE A 274 16.06 54.15 -10.24
CA ILE A 274 15.16 54.09 -9.08
C ILE A 274 14.07 55.15 -9.26
N GLU A 275 12.88 54.72 -9.68
CA GLU A 275 11.63 55.43 -9.40
C GLU A 275 10.89 54.65 -8.33
N LYS A 276 10.66 55.33 -7.19
CA LYS A 276 9.87 54.86 -6.07
C LYS A 276 8.43 54.64 -6.52
N VAL A 277 8.08 53.40 -6.87
CA VAL A 277 6.69 52.94 -6.81
C VAL A 277 6.53 52.19 -5.51
N ARG A 278 5.77 52.79 -4.59
CA ARG A 278 5.25 52.14 -3.38
C ARG A 278 4.40 50.96 -3.83
N SER A 279 4.95 49.74 -3.82
CA SER A 279 4.15 48.52 -3.89
C SER A 279 3.74 48.15 -2.46
N GLU A 280 2.43 48.10 -2.27
CA GLU A 280 1.73 47.86 -1.01
C GLU A 280 2.24 46.61 -0.30
N LYS A 281 2.34 46.71 1.04
CA LYS A 281 2.59 45.58 1.93
C LYS A 281 1.38 44.64 1.84
N HIS A 282 1.47 43.57 1.07
CA HIS A 282 0.60 42.41 1.31
C HIS A 282 1.04 41.76 2.62
N THR A 283 0.36 42.10 3.71
CA THR A 283 0.26 41.24 4.89
C THR A 283 -0.26 39.88 4.43
N LYS A 284 0.55 38.84 4.56
CA LYS A 284 0.11 37.45 4.35
C LYS A 284 -0.88 37.14 5.46
N ASN A 285 -2.17 37.13 5.13
CA ASN A 285 -3.22 36.76 6.06
C ASN A 285 -3.27 35.23 6.10
N TYR A 286 -2.85 34.66 7.23
CA TYR A 286 -3.04 33.26 7.55
C TYR A 286 -4.40 33.09 8.21
N GLN A 287 -5.10 32.01 7.91
CA GLN A 287 -6.37 31.64 8.53
C GLN A 287 -6.16 30.59 9.62
N ILE A 288 -7.11 30.49 10.55
CA ILE A 288 -7.13 29.41 11.55
C ILE A 288 -7.33 28.08 10.79
N GLY A 289 -6.52 27.07 11.10
CA GLY A 289 -6.52 25.79 10.41
C GLY A 289 -5.49 25.67 9.27
N ASP A 290 -4.86 26.76 8.83
CA ASP A 290 -3.81 26.69 7.81
C ASP A 290 -2.64 25.80 8.28
N ALA A 291 -2.14 24.94 7.39
CA ALA A 291 -0.85 24.29 7.62
C ALA A 291 0.27 25.24 7.19
N VAL A 292 1.20 25.49 8.11
CA VAL A 292 2.38 26.32 7.87
C VAL A 292 3.66 25.51 8.04
N TRP A 293 4.63 25.78 7.18
CA TRP A 293 5.98 25.22 7.26
C TRP A 293 6.87 26.10 8.13
N ILE A 294 7.56 25.50 9.10
CA ILE A 294 8.47 26.19 10.03
C ILE A 294 9.91 25.85 9.61
N PRO A 295 10.63 26.75 8.90
CA PRO A 295 11.91 26.40 8.26
C PRO A 295 13.03 26.04 9.24
N HIS A 296 13.08 26.66 10.41
CA HIS A 296 14.14 26.45 11.40
C HIS A 296 13.96 25.16 12.22
N LEU A 297 12.75 24.59 12.22
CA LEU A 297 12.44 23.32 12.90
C LEU A 297 12.25 22.16 11.90
N HIS A 298 12.33 22.44 10.60
CA HIS A 298 12.06 21.48 9.52
C HIS A 298 10.76 20.68 9.74
N THR A 299 9.71 21.34 10.23
CA THR A 299 8.45 20.68 10.57
C THR A 299 7.23 21.53 10.21
N LYS A 300 6.05 20.92 10.24
CA LYS A 300 4.76 21.55 9.94
C LYS A 300 4.03 21.89 11.25
N GLY A 301 3.31 22.99 11.25
CA GLY A 301 2.38 23.37 12.33
C GLY A 301 1.02 23.78 11.78
N ILE A 302 -0.02 23.67 12.59
CA ILE A 302 -1.37 24.12 12.27
C ILE A 302 -1.62 25.43 12.99
N VAL A 303 -2.17 26.43 12.29
CA VAL A 303 -2.50 27.73 12.89
C VAL A 303 -3.70 27.60 13.82
N GLU A 304 -3.47 27.77 15.12
CA GLU A 304 -4.52 27.80 16.17
C GLU A 304 -5.03 29.22 16.39
N MET A 305 -4.15 30.23 16.32
CA MET A 305 -4.53 31.65 16.34
C MET A 305 -3.72 32.44 15.32
N THR A 306 -4.39 33.33 14.59
CA THR A 306 -3.77 34.22 13.62
C THR A 306 -2.87 35.27 14.28
N ALA A 307 -2.03 35.93 13.48
CA ALA A 307 -1.05 36.88 13.99
C ALA A 307 -1.71 38.06 14.75
N ASN A 308 -1.26 38.31 15.98
CA ASN A 308 -1.65 39.48 16.77
C ASN A 308 -1.02 40.79 16.22
N ALA A 309 -1.27 41.94 16.85
CA ALA A 309 -0.76 43.25 16.42
C ALA A 309 0.78 43.34 16.35
N VAL A 310 1.49 42.47 17.07
CA VAL A 310 2.96 42.36 17.09
C VAL A 310 3.47 41.32 16.07
N GLY A 311 2.56 40.56 15.46
CA GLY A 311 2.82 39.59 14.40
C GLY A 311 3.06 38.16 14.92
N GLU A 312 2.75 37.87 16.17
CA GLU A 312 2.87 36.53 16.78
C GLU A 312 1.60 35.70 16.58
N MET A 313 1.76 34.44 16.20
CA MET A 313 0.70 33.47 15.98
C MET A 313 0.94 32.21 16.83
N LYS A 314 -0.14 31.56 17.27
CA LYS A 314 -0.06 30.28 17.99
C LYS A 314 -0.25 29.14 17.01
N LEU A 315 0.64 28.15 17.10
CA LEU A 315 0.67 26.98 16.24
C LEU A 315 0.64 25.71 17.09
N ILE A 316 -0.02 24.67 16.59
CA ILE A 316 0.15 23.31 17.11
C ILE A 316 1.19 22.60 16.27
N VAL A 317 2.30 22.19 16.89
CA VAL A 317 3.41 21.49 16.24
C VAL A 317 3.60 20.17 16.97
N LYS A 318 3.36 19.04 16.30
CA LYS A 318 3.46 17.68 16.87
C LYS A 318 2.67 17.49 18.19
N GLY A 319 1.55 18.20 18.36
CA GLY A 319 0.69 18.12 19.55
C GLY A 319 1.04 19.09 20.68
N GLU A 320 2.11 19.91 20.54
CA GLU A 320 2.46 20.95 21.48
C GLU A 320 2.14 22.35 20.93
N ARG A 321 1.69 23.26 21.80
CA ARG A 321 1.39 24.66 21.44
C ARG A 321 2.68 25.48 21.44
N MET A 322 2.94 26.17 20.34
CA MET A 322 4.11 27.03 20.16
C MET A 322 3.71 28.39 19.58
N THR A 323 4.24 29.47 20.15
CA THR A 323 4.07 30.82 19.62
C THR A 323 5.24 31.20 18.73
N LEU A 324 4.98 31.61 17.48
CA LEU A 324 6.00 32.07 16.54
C LEU A 324 5.55 33.35 15.84
N ASN A 325 6.51 34.18 15.40
CA ASN A 325 6.17 35.31 14.54
C ASN A 325 5.82 34.81 13.13
N HIS A 326 4.78 35.35 12.51
CA HIS A 326 4.31 34.97 11.16
C HIS A 326 5.42 35.07 10.09
N LYS A 327 6.44 35.92 10.30
CA LYS A 327 7.61 36.01 9.40
C LYS A 327 8.51 34.77 9.41
N ARG A 328 8.42 33.94 10.46
CA ARG A 328 9.21 32.72 10.65
C ARG A 328 8.54 31.47 10.10
N VAL A 329 7.37 31.62 9.48
CA VAL A 329 6.62 30.51 8.87
C VAL A 329 6.32 30.79 7.40
N LYS A 330 6.09 29.73 6.63
CA LYS A 330 5.71 29.82 5.21
C LYS A 330 4.37 29.10 5.00
N PRO A 331 3.48 29.61 4.14
CA PRO A 331 2.27 28.89 3.76
C PRO A 331 2.65 27.50 3.24
N PHE A 332 1.91 26.47 3.65
CA PHE A 332 2.12 25.11 3.16
C PHE A 332 0.86 24.58 2.48
N ILE A 333 -0.27 24.50 3.20
CA ILE A 333 -1.59 24.11 2.67
C ILE A 333 -2.66 24.98 3.35
N GLN A 334 -3.67 25.42 2.60
CA GLN A 334 -4.77 26.23 3.13
C GLN A 334 -5.80 25.37 3.88
N ALA A 335 -6.47 25.93 4.89
CA ALA A 335 -7.47 25.23 5.69
C ALA A 335 -8.57 24.57 4.82
N GLU A 336 -9.02 25.25 3.76
CA GLU A 336 -10.07 24.76 2.86
C GLU A 336 -9.63 23.54 2.02
N GLU A 337 -8.32 23.33 1.85
CA GLU A 337 -7.77 22.14 1.19
C GLU A 337 -7.52 20.98 2.18
N LEU A 338 -7.52 21.26 3.48
CA LEU A 338 -7.25 20.31 4.56
C LEU A 338 -8.51 19.73 5.19
N TYR A 339 -9.60 20.48 5.21
CA TYR A 339 -10.84 20.14 5.93
C TYR A 339 -12.07 20.37 5.03
N PRO A 340 -13.02 19.42 4.97
CA PRO A 340 -14.30 19.62 4.27
C PRO A 340 -15.13 20.76 4.87
N ASP A 341 -16.02 21.37 4.08
CA ASP A 341 -16.82 22.57 4.45
C ASP A 341 -17.70 22.41 5.72
N GLU A 342 -17.95 21.19 6.20
CA GLU A 342 -18.75 20.88 7.40
C GLU A 342 -17.91 20.38 8.60
N TYR A 343 -16.58 20.53 8.58
CA TYR A 343 -15.69 20.00 9.61
C TYR A 343 -15.58 20.93 10.84
N ASP A 344 -15.89 20.40 12.03
CA ASP A 344 -15.85 21.11 13.30
C ASP A 344 -14.39 21.34 13.78
N MET A 345 -13.92 22.58 13.62
CA MET A 345 -12.54 22.99 13.93
C MET A 345 -12.17 22.87 15.42
N ASP A 346 -13.15 22.86 16.34
CA ASP A 346 -12.87 22.64 17.77
C ASP A 346 -12.28 21.24 18.02
N GLN A 347 -12.54 20.28 17.11
CA GLN A 347 -11.96 18.94 17.15
C GLN A 347 -10.51 18.88 16.67
N VAL A 348 -9.95 19.95 16.12
CA VAL A 348 -8.53 20.01 15.75
C VAL A 348 -7.69 20.49 16.94
N PHE A 349 -8.25 21.33 17.82
CA PHE A 349 -7.52 22.03 18.87
C PHE A 349 -7.68 21.45 20.29
N ASP A 350 -8.73 20.67 20.56
CA ASP A 350 -8.97 20.10 21.90
C ASP A 350 -8.13 18.85 22.21
N ALA A 351 -7.58 18.74 23.42
CA ALA A 351 -6.95 17.51 23.90
C ALA A 351 -7.97 16.36 24.01
N LYS A 352 -7.53 15.12 23.74
CA LYS A 352 -8.38 13.90 23.69
C LYS A 352 -9.26 13.69 24.93
N ASP A 353 -8.81 14.17 26.10
CA ASP A 353 -9.53 14.06 27.37
C ASP A 353 -10.66 15.09 27.53
N VAL A 354 -10.53 16.29 26.95
CA VAL A 354 -11.60 17.31 26.91
C VAL A 354 -12.74 16.85 26.01
N ARG A 355 -12.41 16.21 24.87
CA ARG A 355 -13.40 15.64 23.92
C ARG A 355 -14.26 14.53 24.54
N LYS A 356 -13.67 13.68 25.39
CA LYS A 356 -14.41 12.65 26.13
C LYS A 356 -15.36 13.25 27.16
N LYS A 357 -14.90 14.26 27.93
CA LYS A 357 -15.72 14.95 28.93
C LYS A 357 -16.91 15.71 28.30
N LYS A 358 -16.69 16.42 27.17
CA LYS A 358 -17.74 17.14 26.41
C LYS A 358 -18.81 16.18 25.86
N LYS A 359 -18.41 15.06 25.24
CA LYS A 359 -19.36 14.02 24.75
C LYS A 359 -20.12 13.29 25.85
N LEU A 360 -19.55 13.16 27.04
CA LEU A 360 -20.23 12.58 28.22
C LEU A 360 -21.28 13.54 28.78
N MET A 361 -20.97 14.84 28.86
CA MET A 361 -21.88 15.90 29.30
C MET A 361 -23.09 16.07 28.36
N ASP A 362 -22.89 15.99 27.04
CA ASP A 362 -23.98 16.06 26.05
C ASP A 362 -24.95 14.87 26.11
N ARG A 363 -24.49 13.72 26.61
CA ARG A 363 -25.30 12.50 26.67
C ARG A 363 -26.02 12.33 28.01
N LYS A 364 -25.43 12.75 29.13
CA LYS A 364 -26.03 12.70 30.48
C LYS A 364 -25.39 13.74 31.42
N PHE A 365 -26.18 14.27 32.35
CA PHE A 365 -25.64 15.06 33.47
C PHE A 365 -24.79 14.19 34.39
N VAL A 366 -23.57 14.63 34.71
CA VAL A 366 -22.65 13.96 35.64
C VAL A 366 -22.21 14.97 36.69
N GLU A 367 -22.58 14.73 37.95
CA GLU A 367 -22.33 15.65 39.07
C GLU A 367 -20.83 15.72 39.39
N GLY A 368 -20.25 16.93 39.38
CA GLY A 368 -18.83 17.18 39.71
C GLY A 368 -17.85 17.26 38.53
N LEU A 369 -18.32 17.26 37.28
CA LEU A 369 -17.46 17.36 36.09
C LEU A 369 -17.40 18.81 35.58
N THR A 370 -16.29 19.52 35.82
CA THR A 370 -16.02 20.86 35.26
C THR A 370 -14.96 20.81 34.16
N ILE A 371 -15.14 21.64 33.13
CA ILE A 371 -14.15 21.91 32.08
C ILE A 371 -13.58 23.29 32.40
N ASP A 372 -12.35 23.37 32.88
CA ASP A 372 -11.67 24.66 33.01
C ASP A 372 -11.32 25.15 31.59
N SER A 373 -11.96 26.25 31.19
CA SER A 373 -11.54 27.02 30.03
C SER A 373 -10.48 28.00 30.49
N ASP A 374 -9.21 27.72 30.18
CA ASP A 374 -8.16 28.74 30.26
C ASP A 374 -8.42 29.79 29.17
N GLN A 375 -9.29 30.76 29.49
CA GLN A 375 -9.39 32.05 28.82
C GLN A 375 -8.89 33.12 29.78
N GLU A 376 -7.60 33.42 29.72
CA GLU A 376 -7.03 34.77 29.87
C GLU A 376 -5.92 34.97 28.84
#